data_AF-A0A965UNP8-F1
#
_entry.id   AF-A0A965UNP8-F1
#
_cell.length_a   1.000
_cell.length_b   1.000
_cell.length_c   1.000
_cell.angle_alpha   90.00
_cell.angle_beta   90.00
_cell.angle_gamma   90.00
#
_symmetry.space_group_name_H-M   'P 1'
#
loop_
_entity.id
_entity.type
_entity.pdbx_description
1 polymer ?
#
loop_
_entity_poly.entity_id
_entity_poly.type
_entity_poly.pdbx_seq_one_letter_code
_entity_poly.pdbx_strand_id
1 'polypeptide(L)'
;MAIKLKRSTTASSVPPSLVTGELAINEADGKLYYRASTGTVTQFGPALFASASTNTGDEVAEYATTSAFPATGSTTVLYLATDASRAYRWTGSVYVEVGPASLSGGSSGGSSGPSLALVLAIS
;
A
#
# COMPACT_ATOMS: atom_id res chain seq x y z
N MET A 1 -4.93 -2.57 36.05
CA MET A 1 -6.10 -2.81 35.17
C MET A 1 -5.68 -3.82 34.12
N ALA A 2 -6.47 -4.87 33.90
CA ALA A 2 -6.22 -5.85 32.84
C ALA A 2 -7.30 -5.69 31.76
N ILE A 3 -6.88 -5.58 30.50
CA ILE A 3 -7.79 -5.54 29.37
C ILE A 3 -8.29 -6.96 29.10
N LYS A 4 -9.61 -7.15 28.97
CA LYS A 4 -10.21 -8.45 28.62
C LYS A 4 -10.36 -8.55 27.11
N LEU A 5 -9.70 -9.52 26.48
CA LEU A 5 -9.86 -9.82 25.05
C LEU A 5 -10.91 -10.92 24.85
N LYS A 6 -11.78 -10.75 23.86
CA LYS A 6 -12.69 -11.80 23.39
C LYS A 6 -12.00 -12.68 22.35
N ARG A 7 -12.42 -13.93 22.20
CA ARG A 7 -11.83 -14.88 21.23
C ARG A 7 -12.92 -15.57 20.41
N SER A 8 -12.62 -15.87 19.15
CA SER A 8 -13.45 -16.68 18.25
C SER A 8 -12.57 -17.69 17.53
N THR A 9 -13.09 -18.92 17.35
CA THR A 9 -12.44 -20.00 16.60
C THR A 9 -13.17 -20.34 15.30
N THR A 10 -14.24 -19.60 14.96
CA THR A 10 -14.99 -19.77 13.71
C THR A 10 -14.44 -18.83 12.64
N ALA A 11 -13.94 -19.37 11.53
CA ALA A 11 -13.38 -18.59 10.42
C ALA A 11 -14.40 -17.60 9.83
N SER A 12 -13.92 -16.44 9.35
CA SER A 12 -14.71 -15.36 8.74
C SER A 12 -15.86 -14.78 9.60
N SER A 13 -16.03 -15.23 10.84
CA SER A 13 -17.04 -14.71 11.75
C SER A 13 -16.47 -13.56 12.57
N VAL A 14 -17.13 -12.41 12.51
CA VAL A 14 -16.93 -11.35 13.51
C VAL A 14 -17.35 -11.95 14.86
N PRO A 15 -16.50 -11.87 15.92
CA PRO A 15 -16.84 -12.46 17.21
C PRO A 15 -18.18 -11.89 17.72
N PRO A 16 -19.20 -12.73 18.00
CA PRO A 16 -20.61 -12.28 18.07
C PRO A 16 -21.02 -11.55 19.36
N SER A 17 -20.15 -10.77 20.00
CA SER A 17 -20.51 -10.09 21.27
C SER A 17 -19.68 -8.87 21.64
N LEU A 18 -18.89 -8.29 20.71
CA LEU A 18 -18.11 -7.09 21.05
C LEU A 18 -19.04 -5.91 21.37
N VAL A 19 -18.93 -5.38 22.59
CA VAL A 19 -19.49 -4.08 22.95
C VAL A 19 -18.48 -2.97 22.70
N THR A 20 -18.95 -1.73 22.67
CA THR A 20 -18.11 -0.54 22.45
C THR A 20 -16.89 -0.53 23.36
N GLY A 21 -15.71 -0.35 22.77
CA GLY A 21 -14.43 -0.29 23.48
C GLY A 21 -13.76 -1.66 23.67
N GLU A 22 -14.40 -2.78 23.32
CA GLU A 22 -13.80 -4.10 23.46
C GLU A 22 -12.90 -4.46 22.27
N LEU A 23 -11.91 -5.32 22.57
CA LEU A 23 -11.02 -5.95 21.59
C LEU A 23 -11.29 -7.45 21.52
N ALA A 24 -11.11 -8.03 20.33
CA ALA A 24 -11.24 -9.47 20.12
C ALA A 24 -10.21 -10.04 19.13
N ILE A 25 -9.93 -11.33 19.23
CA ILE A 25 -9.09 -12.11 18.31
C ILE A 25 -9.95 -13.19 17.65
N ASN A 26 -9.86 -13.34 16.34
CA ASN A 26 -10.30 -14.56 15.66
C ASN A 26 -9.06 -15.42 15.38
N GLU A 27 -8.96 -16.55 16.07
CA GLU A 27 -7.79 -17.43 16.01
C GLU A 27 -7.77 -18.29 14.74
N ALA A 28 -8.94 -18.51 14.12
CA ALA A 28 -9.01 -19.24 12.86
C ALA A 28 -8.49 -18.42 11.68
N ASP A 29 -8.48 -17.09 11.80
CA ASP A 29 -8.11 -16.17 10.72
C ASP A 29 -6.92 -15.25 11.11
N GLY A 30 -6.49 -15.27 12.38
CA GLY A 30 -5.42 -14.41 12.88
C GLY A 30 -5.77 -12.91 12.92
N LYS A 31 -7.06 -12.57 12.86
CA LYS A 31 -7.53 -11.17 12.80
C LYS A 31 -7.88 -10.61 14.17
N LEU A 32 -7.55 -9.36 14.41
CA LEU A 32 -7.99 -8.56 15.55
C LEU A 32 -9.25 -7.76 15.18
N TYR A 33 -10.12 -7.52 16.15
CA TYR A 33 -11.33 -6.72 15.98
C TYR A 33 -11.44 -5.71 17.10
N TYR A 34 -11.94 -4.51 16.78
CA TYR A 34 -12.27 -3.46 17.74
C TYR A 34 -13.67 -2.93 17.47
N ARG A 35 -14.47 -2.75 18.52
CA ARG A 35 -15.76 -2.06 18.42
C ARG A 35 -15.60 -0.59 18.80
N ALA A 36 -15.77 0.29 17.81
CA ALA A 36 -15.72 1.72 18.03
C ALA A 36 -16.97 2.24 18.76
N SER A 37 -16.88 3.45 19.34
CA SER A 37 -18.00 4.14 19.99
C SER A 37 -19.18 4.42 19.07
N THR A 38 -18.95 4.42 17.75
CA THR A 38 -20.00 4.51 16.73
C THR A 38 -20.82 3.24 16.58
N GLY A 39 -20.46 2.15 17.26
CA GLY A 39 -21.10 0.85 17.10
C GLY A 39 -20.60 0.06 15.88
N THR A 40 -19.57 0.52 15.18
CA THR A 40 -18.96 -0.22 14.07
C THR A 40 -17.89 -1.17 14.59
N VAL A 41 -17.77 -2.38 14.01
CA VAL A 41 -16.63 -3.28 14.26
C VAL A 41 -15.60 -3.10 13.15
N THR A 42 -14.40 -2.67 13.52
CA THR A 42 -13.24 -2.62 12.63
C THR A 42 -12.44 -3.91 12.76
N GLN A 43 -12.05 -4.48 11.63
CA GLN A 43 -11.22 -5.67 11.55
C GLN A 43 -9.80 -5.29 11.13
N PHE A 44 -8.80 -5.83 11.83
CA PHE A 44 -7.39 -5.72 11.51
C PHE A 44 -6.87 -7.14 11.26
N GLY A 45 -6.53 -7.49 10.02
CA GLY A 45 -5.99 -8.80 9.69
C GLY A 45 -4.46 -8.84 9.67
N PRO A 46 -3.85 -10.02 9.48
CA PRO A 46 -2.41 -10.12 9.27
C PRO A 46 -1.92 -9.31 8.05
N ALA A 47 -2.80 -9.00 7.10
CA ALA A 47 -2.51 -8.11 5.98
C ALA A 47 -2.47 -6.61 6.34
N LEU A 48 -2.99 -6.18 7.50
CA LEU A 48 -2.94 -4.77 7.92
C LEU A 48 -1.60 -4.34 8.53
N PHE A 49 -0.64 -5.25 8.70
CA PHE A 49 0.77 -4.87 8.91
C PHE A 49 1.54 -4.76 7.59
N ALA A 50 0.92 -5.13 6.46
CA ALA A 50 1.55 -5.19 5.14
C ALA A 50 1.10 -4.05 4.20
N SER A 51 0.39 -3.04 4.70
CA SER A 51 0.08 -1.86 3.88
C SER A 51 -0.09 -0.60 4.72
N ALA A 52 1.05 -0.03 5.11
CA ALA A 52 1.20 1.42 5.11
C ALA A 52 1.39 1.98 3.67
N SER A 53 1.02 1.22 2.64
CA SER A 53 0.91 1.70 1.27
C SER A 53 -0.54 1.52 0.84
N THR A 54 -1.35 2.55 1.04
CA THR A 54 -2.64 2.71 0.38
C THR A 54 -2.48 3.00 -1.11
N ASN A 55 -1.42 2.54 -1.77
CA ASN A 55 -1.28 2.71 -3.20
C ASN A 55 -1.88 1.49 -3.89
N THR A 56 -3.16 1.59 -4.19
CA THR A 56 -3.83 0.72 -5.17
C THR A 56 -3.14 0.93 -6.52
N GLY A 57 -2.05 0.18 -6.73
CA GLY A 57 -1.24 0.07 -7.94
C GLY A 57 -1.37 1.21 -8.95
N ASP A 58 -0.56 2.27 -8.80
CA ASP A 58 -0.07 2.92 -10.01
C ASP A 58 0.75 1.84 -10.76
N GLU A 59 0.21 1.35 -11.87
CA GLU A 59 0.95 0.44 -12.74
C GLU A 59 2.17 1.20 -13.27
N VAL A 60 3.36 0.60 -13.23
CA VAL A 60 4.59 1.25 -13.67
C VAL A 60 5.05 0.59 -14.97
N ALA A 61 5.27 1.40 -16.00
CA ALA A 61 5.73 0.95 -17.30
C ALA A 61 7.11 1.55 -17.60
N GLU A 62 8.11 0.68 -17.72
CA GLU A 62 9.50 1.06 -17.94
C GLU A 62 9.88 0.94 -19.41
N TYR A 63 10.52 1.98 -19.95
CA TYR A 63 10.99 2.03 -21.33
C TYR A 63 12.41 2.59 -21.39
N ALA A 64 13.12 2.25 -22.47
CA ALA A 64 14.48 2.73 -22.69
C ALA A 64 14.55 4.27 -22.73
N THR A 65 13.66 4.90 -23.50
CA THR A 65 13.60 6.36 -23.67
C THR A 65 12.15 6.83 -23.78
N THR A 66 11.91 8.13 -23.65
CA THR A 66 10.58 8.73 -23.82
C THR A 66 9.99 8.54 -25.22
N SER A 67 10.85 8.33 -26.24
CA SER A 67 10.38 8.03 -27.60
C SER A 67 9.81 6.62 -27.76
N ALA A 68 10.09 5.72 -26.82
CA ALA A 68 9.51 4.38 -26.79
C ALA A 68 8.15 4.33 -26.08
N PHE A 69 7.70 5.45 -25.51
CA PHE A 69 6.39 5.53 -24.88
C PHE A 69 5.27 5.38 -25.93
N PRO A 70 4.14 4.76 -25.56
CA PRO A 70 3.01 4.63 -26.47
C PRO A 70 2.42 6.01 -26.80
N ALA A 71 1.88 6.17 -28.01
CA ALA A 71 1.27 7.42 -28.46
C ALA A 71 0.12 7.91 -27.55
N THR A 72 -0.57 6.99 -26.88
CA THR A 72 -1.61 7.29 -25.89
C THR A 72 -1.33 6.47 -24.63
N GLY A 73 -1.07 7.17 -23.53
CA GLY A 73 -0.83 6.55 -22.23
C GLY A 73 -2.07 6.48 -21.35
N SER A 74 -1.90 5.96 -20.14
CA SER A 74 -2.93 5.92 -19.09
C SER A 74 -2.56 6.86 -17.95
N THR A 75 -3.53 7.63 -17.45
CA THR A 75 -3.32 8.56 -16.31
C THR A 75 -3.07 7.84 -14.98
N THR A 76 -3.35 6.54 -14.93
CA THR A 76 -3.13 5.63 -13.80
C THR A 76 -1.80 4.88 -13.90
N VAL A 77 -1.06 5.05 -14.99
CA VAL A 77 0.24 4.39 -15.22
C VAL A 77 1.35 5.43 -15.07
N LEU A 78 2.42 5.07 -14.36
CA LEU A 78 3.64 5.87 -14.28
C LEU A 78 4.65 5.36 -15.32
N TYR A 79 5.08 6.25 -16.21
CA TYR A 79 5.99 5.90 -17.31
C TYR A 79 7.42 6.29 -16.93
N LEU A 80 8.33 5.32 -16.92
CA LEU A 80 9.73 5.52 -16.57
C LEU A 80 10.61 5.43 -17.81
N ALA A 81 11.43 6.46 -18.03
CA ALA A 81 12.51 6.44 -19.02
C ALA A 81 13.82 6.11 -18.32
N THR A 82 14.42 4.96 -18.62
CA THR A 82 15.64 4.48 -17.94
C THR A 82 16.89 5.24 -18.37
N ASP A 83 16.98 5.67 -19.63
CA ASP A 83 18.08 6.51 -20.15
C ASP A 83 18.24 7.81 -19.35
N ALA A 84 17.13 8.52 -19.13
CA ALA A 84 17.13 9.78 -18.37
C ALA A 84 16.90 9.58 -16.86
N SER A 85 16.56 8.37 -16.41
CA SER A 85 16.10 8.08 -15.05
C SER A 85 15.01 9.06 -14.58
N ARG A 86 14.00 9.26 -15.43
CA ARG A 86 12.92 10.25 -15.24
C ARG A 86 11.55 9.58 -15.33
N ALA A 87 10.64 10.03 -14.48
CA ALA A 87 9.27 9.57 -14.45
C ALA A 87 8.35 10.60 -15.13
N TYR A 88 7.38 10.08 -15.88
CA TYR A 88 6.44 10.85 -16.66
C TYR A 88 5.02 10.37 -16.40
N ARG A 89 4.06 11.30 -16.43
CA ARG A 89 2.62 11.04 -16.24
C ARG A 89 1.87 11.48 -17.50
N TRP A 90 0.97 10.62 -17.98
CA TRP A 90 0.07 10.98 -19.08
C TRP A 90 -0.99 11.96 -18.59
N THR A 91 -1.22 13.03 -19.36
CA THR A 91 -2.19 14.10 -19.04
C THR A 91 -3.47 14.04 -19.87
N GLY A 92 -3.60 13.07 -20.79
CA GLY A 92 -4.68 13.01 -21.77
C GLY A 92 -4.26 13.45 -23.18
N SER A 93 -3.15 14.16 -23.30
CA SER A 93 -2.62 14.59 -24.62
C SER A 93 -1.11 14.49 -24.74
N VAL A 94 -0.38 14.68 -23.63
CA VAL A 94 1.09 14.61 -23.61
C VAL A 94 1.59 13.95 -22.33
N TYR A 95 2.83 13.46 -22.38
CA TYR A 95 3.58 13.03 -21.21
C TYR A 95 4.25 14.24 -20.56
N VAL A 96 4.01 14.44 -19.27
CA VAL A 96 4.64 15.49 -18.48
C VAL A 96 5.59 14.84 -17.49
N GLU A 97 6.82 15.34 -17.42
CA GLU A 97 7.79 14.91 -16.42
C GLU A 97 7.27 15.26 -15.03
N VAL A 98 7.19 14.26 -14.15
CA VAL A 98 6.78 14.44 -12.76
C VAL A 98 7.96 14.47 -11.80
N GLY A 99 9.13 14.04 -12.27
CA GLY A 99 10.38 14.12 -11.51
C GLY A 99 11.33 12.96 -11.79
N PRO A 100 12.32 12.75 -10.91
CA PRO A 100 13.22 11.61 -11.04
C PRO A 100 12.46 10.28 -10.91
N ALA A 101 12.86 9.31 -11.72
CA ALA A 101 12.42 7.92 -11.59
C ALA A 101 13.11 7.31 -10.37
N SER A 102 12.49 7.43 -9.20
CA SER A 102 12.92 6.65 -8.05
C SER A 102 11.69 5.95 -7.50
N LEU A 103 11.80 4.63 -7.31
CA LEU A 103 10.78 3.79 -6.71
C LEU A 103 11.30 3.44 -5.31
N SER A 104 10.77 4.05 -4.24
CA SER A 104 11.13 3.62 -2.87
C SER A 104 10.30 2.40 -2.55
N GLY A 105 10.81 1.23 -2.94
CA GLY A 105 10.49 0.02 -2.20
C GLY A 105 11.14 0.13 -0.83
N GLY A 106 10.33 0.23 0.23
CA GLY A 106 10.85 0.21 1.60
C GLY A 106 11.80 -0.98 1.81
N SER A 107 13.05 -0.70 2.16
CA SER A 107 13.97 -1.74 2.61
C SER A 107 13.45 -2.37 3.89
N SER A 108 13.29 -3.69 3.89
CA SER A 108 13.35 -4.49 5.11
C SER A 108 14.43 -5.56 4.95
N GLY A 109 15.62 -5.21 5.44
CA GLY A 109 16.62 -6.09 6.06
C GLY A 109 17.01 -7.38 5.34
N GLY A 110 18.15 -7.34 4.65
CA GLY A 110 18.86 -8.55 4.23
C GLY A 110 20.03 -8.23 3.32
N SER A 111 21.20 -8.02 3.92
CA SER A 111 22.49 -7.76 3.29
C SER A 111 22.74 -8.53 1.98
N SER A 112 22.57 -7.88 0.81
CA SER A 112 23.42 -7.98 -0.39
C SER A 112 22.70 -7.34 -1.60
N GLY A 113 23.24 -6.23 -2.11
CA GLY A 113 22.82 -5.60 -3.37
C GLY A 113 22.25 -4.18 -3.20
N PRO A 114 22.75 -3.15 -3.91
CA PRO A 114 22.27 -1.78 -3.76
C PRO A 114 20.83 -1.68 -4.27
N SER A 115 19.90 -1.45 -3.34
CA SER A 115 18.47 -1.30 -3.60
C SER A 115 18.11 0.19 -3.46
N LEU A 116 17.61 0.81 -4.55
CA LEU A 116 17.30 2.24 -4.65
C LEU A 116 16.06 2.61 -3.80
N ALA A 117 16.18 3.69 -3.01
CA ALA A 117 15.12 4.24 -2.17
C ALA A 117 14.73 5.66 -2.64
N LEU A 118 13.44 5.91 -2.90
CA LEU A 118 12.83 7.22 -3.19
C LEU A 118 12.53 7.98 -1.90
N VAL A 119 13.34 8.99 -1.60
CA VAL A 119 12.98 10.03 -0.63
C VAL A 119 12.27 11.14 -1.39
N LEU A 120 10.95 11.25 -1.21
CA LEU A 120 10.18 12.40 -1.68
C LEU A 120 10.40 13.56 -0.69
N ALA A 121 11.42 14.37 -0.93
CA ALA A 121 11.55 15.67 -0.27
C ALA A 121 10.69 16.69 -1.04
N ILE A 122 9.47 16.93 -0.55
CA ILE A 122 8.73 18.13 -0.89
C ILE A 122 9.39 19.34 -0.22
N SER A 123 9.70 20.37 -1.00
CA SER A 123 10.04 21.72 -0.50
C SER A 123 8.78 22.56 -0.32
#